data_AF-A0A958GQS2-F1
#
_entry.id   AF-A0A958GQS2-F1
#
_cell.length_a   1.000
_cell.length_b   1.000
_cell.length_c   1.000
_cell.angle_alpha   90.00
_cell.angle_beta   90.00
_cell.angle_gamma   90.00
#
_symmetry.space_group_name_H-M   'P 1'
#
loop_
_entity.id
_entity.type
_entity.pdbx_description
1 polymer ?
#
loop_
_entity_poly.entity_id
_entity_poly.type
_entity_poly.pdbx_seq_one_letter_code
_entity_poly.pdbx_strand_id
1 'polypeptide(L)'
;VVLARASELHTGAEIEAAFVEAMHRAFTQDREPTELDLGEVLSDSVPIAASMSESIERLRHWSQGRARHATHADKPANSKRKLDLS
;
A
#
# COMPACT_ATOMS: atom_id res chain seq x y z
N VAL A 1 0.99 -5.79 -14.06
CA VAL A 1 1.04 -4.34 -13.70
C VAL A 1 -0.35 -3.77 -13.39
N VAL A 2 -1.41 -4.20 -14.09
CA VAL A 2 -2.77 -3.68 -13.91
C VAL A 2 -3.26 -3.79 -12.45
N LEU A 3 -3.27 -4.99 -11.87
CA LEU A 3 -3.75 -5.21 -10.49
C LEU A 3 -2.92 -4.44 -9.44
N ALA A 4 -1.60 -4.34 -9.63
CA ALA A 4 -0.72 -3.58 -8.75
C ALA A 4 -1.09 -2.08 -8.71
N ARG A 5 -1.50 -1.52 -9.85
CA ARG A 5 -2.02 -0.13 -9.90
C ARG A 5 -3.41 -0.01 -9.29
N ALA A 6 -4.27 -0.99 -9.55
CA ALA A 6 -5.63 -1.00 -9.00
C ALA A 6 -5.66 -1.12 -7.46
N SER A 7 -4.60 -1.68 -6.86
CA SER A 7 -4.47 -1.91 -5.42
C SER A 7 -3.53 -0.94 -4.70
N GLU A 8 -3.06 0.13 -5.36
CA GLU A 8 -2.00 1.01 -4.85
C GLU A 8 -2.34 1.67 -3.50
N LEU A 9 -3.62 1.93 -3.25
CA LEU A 9 -4.10 2.56 -2.02
C LEU A 9 -4.70 1.57 -1.01
N HIS A 10 -4.79 0.30 -1.38
CA HIS A 10 -5.32 -0.74 -0.51
C HIS A 10 -4.24 -1.25 0.44
N THR A 11 -4.66 -1.53 1.67
CA THR A 11 -3.83 -2.24 2.65
C THR A 11 -3.76 -3.73 2.31
N GLY A 12 -2.80 -4.45 2.92
CA GLY A 12 -2.69 -5.90 2.74
C GLY A 12 -3.97 -6.66 3.13
N ALA A 13 -4.66 -6.21 4.18
CA ALA A 13 -5.92 -6.80 4.62
C ALA A 13 -7.05 -6.57 3.60
N GLU A 14 -7.10 -5.39 2.97
CA GLU A 14 -8.09 -5.11 1.92
C GLU A 14 -7.83 -5.92 0.65
N ILE A 15 -6.56 -6.12 0.29
CA ILE A 15 -6.18 -6.98 -0.85
C ILE A 15 -6.58 -8.43 -0.59
N GLU A 16 -6.36 -8.94 0.64
CA GLU A 16 -6.80 -10.28 1.03
C GLU A 16 -8.33 -10.42 0.94
N ALA A 17 -9.07 -9.45 1.48
CA ALA A 17 -10.53 -9.45 1.42
C ALA A 17 -11.04 -9.42 -0.03
N ALA A 18 -10.41 -8.62 -0.89
CA ALA A 18 -10.75 -8.56 -2.32
C ALA A 18 -10.51 -9.91 -3.01
N PHE A 19 -9.44 -10.63 -2.65
CA PHE A 19 -9.18 -11.95 -3.18
C PHE A 19 -10.22 -12.98 -2.73
N VAL A 20 -10.60 -12.96 -1.45
CA VAL A 20 -11.66 -13.84 -0.91
C VAL A 20 -13.00 -13.60 -1.61
N GLU A 21 -13.37 -12.35 -1.81
CA GLU A 21 -14.60 -11.99 -2.53
C GLU A 21 -14.56 -12.42 -4.00
N ALA A 22 -13.42 -12.26 -4.69
CA ALA A 22 -13.25 -12.76 -6.06
C ALA A 22 -13.43 -14.29 -6.14
N MET A 23 -12.90 -15.04 -5.16
CA MET A 23 -13.12 -16.49 -5.06
C MET A 23 -14.61 -16.82 -4.88
N HIS A 24 -15.31 -16.11 -4.00
CA HIS A 24 -16.76 -16.33 -3.82
C HIS A 24 -17.53 -16.10 -5.13
N ARG A 25 -17.25 -15.00 -5.84
CA ARG A 25 -17.89 -14.69 -7.13
C ARG A 25 -17.63 -15.79 -8.18
N ALA A 26 -16.38 -16.24 -8.31
CA ALA A 26 -16.01 -17.23 -9.31
C ALA A 26 -16.56 -18.63 -9.00
N PHE A 27 -16.49 -19.08 -7.74
CA PHE A 27 -16.97 -20.40 -7.36
C PHE A 27 -18.49 -20.55 -7.41
N THR A 28 -19.25 -19.45 -7.26
CA THR A 28 -20.70 -19.50 -7.54
C THR A 28 -21.03 -19.80 -9.01
N GLN A 29 -20.04 -19.66 -9.91
CA GLN A 29 -20.15 -19.92 -11.34
C GLN A 29 -19.37 -21.17 -11.77
N ASP A 30 -18.95 -22.01 -10.83
CA ASP A 30 -18.17 -23.25 -11.06
C ASP A 30 -16.90 -23.04 -11.90
N ARG A 31 -16.20 -21.93 -11.64
CA ARG A 31 -14.95 -21.56 -12.31
C ARG A 31 -13.93 -20.99 -11.33
N GLU A 32 -12.67 -21.00 -11.73
CA GLU A 32 -11.59 -20.33 -11.00
C GLU A 32 -11.68 -18.79 -11.11
N PRO A 33 -11.23 -18.04 -10.09
CA PRO A 33 -11.16 -16.59 -10.14
C PRO A 33 -10.11 -16.12 -11.14
N THR A 34 -10.45 -15.05 -11.85
CA THR A 34 -9.61 -14.44 -12.87
C THR A 34 -9.09 -13.08 -12.41
N GLU A 35 -8.09 -12.55 -13.11
CA GLU A 35 -7.62 -11.17 -12.88
C GLU A 35 -8.74 -10.14 -13.06
N LEU A 36 -9.74 -10.43 -13.90
CA LEU A 36 -10.89 -9.56 -14.13
C LEU A 36 -11.77 -9.49 -12.88
N ASP A 37 -12.10 -10.64 -12.27
CA ASP A 37 -12.90 -10.69 -11.03
C ASP A 37 -12.25 -9.88 -9.93
N LEU A 38 -10.93 -10.03 -9.76
CA LEU A 38 -10.18 -9.29 -8.75
C LEU A 38 -10.15 -7.78 -9.06
N GLY A 39 -10.01 -7.41 -10.32
CA GLY A 39 -10.07 -6.01 -10.76
C GLY A 39 -11.43 -5.37 -10.50
N GLU A 40 -12.52 -6.10 -10.75
CA GLU A 40 -13.89 -5.66 -10.47
C GLU A 40 -14.10 -5.47 -8.97
N VAL A 41 -13.72 -6.46 -8.16
CA VAL A 41 -13.85 -6.39 -6.69
C VAL A 41 -13.06 -5.21 -6.11
N LEU A 42 -11.82 -5.00 -6.57
CA LEU A 42 -11.02 -3.85 -6.14
C LEU A 42 -11.66 -2.52 -6.54
N SER A 43 -12.30 -2.46 -7.70
CA SER A 43 -12.98 -1.25 -8.21
C SER A 43 -14.30 -0.97 -7.50
N ASP A 44 -15.01 -2.01 -7.06
CA ASP A 44 -16.24 -1.91 -6.26
C ASP A 44 -15.94 -1.45 -4.81
N SER A 45 -14.70 -1.65 -4.35
CA SER A 45 -14.26 -1.31 -3.00
C SER A 45 -13.72 0.12 -2.89
N VAL A 46 -14.03 0.80 -1.79
CA VAL A 46 -13.41 2.10 -1.46
C VAL A 46 -12.25 1.85 -0.49
N PRO A 47 -11.00 2.19 -0.86
CA PRO A 47 -9.85 1.98 0.02
C PRO A 47 -9.98 2.76 1.35
N ILE A 48 -9.53 2.16 2.44
CA ILE A 48 -9.42 2.80 3.75
C ILE A 48 -8.53 4.05 3.66
N ALA A 49 -7.45 3.98 2.87
CA ALA A 49 -6.57 5.13 2.66
C ALA A 49 -7.30 6.33 2.04
N ALA A 50 -8.30 6.09 1.20
CA ALA A 50 -9.11 7.12 0.58
C ALA A 50 -10.18 7.64 1.54
N SER A 51 -10.92 6.75 2.21
CA SER A 51 -12.02 7.13 3.11
C SER A 51 -11.57 7.76 4.43
N MET A 52 -10.36 7.45 4.92
CA MET A 52 -9.82 7.96 6.18
C MET A 52 -8.62 8.88 6.00
N SER A 53 -8.54 9.55 4.85
CA SER A 53 -7.37 10.34 4.43
C SER A 53 -6.93 11.37 5.48
N GLU A 54 -7.86 12.11 6.09
CA GLU A 54 -7.59 13.14 7.09
C GLU A 54 -7.07 12.53 8.40
N SER A 55 -7.59 11.36 8.78
CA SER A 55 -7.13 10.67 9.99
C SER A 55 -5.73 10.10 9.81
N ILE A 56 -5.43 9.57 8.63
CA ILE A 56 -4.08 9.11 8.28
C ILE A 56 -3.11 10.29 8.29
N GLU A 57 -3.47 11.42 7.69
CA GLU A 57 -2.60 12.60 7.67
C GLU A 57 -2.33 13.12 9.08
N ARG A 58 -3.37 13.18 9.91
CA ARG A 58 -3.25 13.59 11.31
C ARG A 58 -2.34 12.64 12.11
N LEU A 59 -2.40 11.33 11.84
CA LEU A 59 -1.50 10.34 12.44
C LEU A 59 -0.06 10.50 11.94
N ARG A 60 0.15 10.74 10.64
CA ARG A 60 1.49 11.03 10.08
C ARG A 60 2.09 12.26 10.75
N HIS A 61 1.34 13.35 10.87
CA HIS A 61 1.82 14.55 11.55
C HIS A 61 2.12 14.29 13.02
N TRP A 62 1.24 13.61 13.75
CA TRP A 62 1.47 13.26 15.16
C TRP A 62 2.75 12.46 15.38
N SER A 63 3.07 11.55 14.45
CA SER A 63 4.26 10.70 14.51
C SER A 63 5.58 11.46 14.36
N GLN A 64 5.56 12.66 13.78
CA GLN A 64 6.74 13.50 13.61
C GLN A 64 7.33 13.85 14.98
N GLY A 65 8.53 13.33 15.28
CA GLY A 65 9.21 13.53 16.57
C GLY A 65 8.67 12.67 17.72
N ARG A 66 7.61 11.88 17.51
CA ARG A 66 7.06 10.94 18.51
C ARG A 66 7.31 9.48 18.17
N ALA A 67 7.52 9.14 16.90
CA ALA A 67 7.88 7.81 16.43
C ALA A 67 9.31 7.77 15.89
N ARG A 68 9.97 6.61 16.01
CA ARG A 68 11.25 6.35 15.33
C ARG A 68 10.96 6.02 13.87
N HIS A 69 11.59 6.74 12.93
CA HIS A 69 11.47 6.43 11.50
C HIS A 69 11.97 5.00 11.23
N ALA A 70 11.16 4.22 10.47
CA ALA A 70 11.49 2.86 10.07
C ALA A 70 12.63 2.82 9.04
N THR A 71 12.75 3.87 8.23
CA THR A 71 13.83 4.08 7.27
C THR A 71 14.58 5.37 7.62
N HIS A 72 15.90 5.34 7.45
CA HIS A 72 16.66 6.59 7.45
C HIS A 72 16.32 7.32 6.14
N ALA A 73 15.91 8.58 6.23
CA ALA A 73 15.86 9.42 5.04
C ALA A 73 17.23 9.35 4.36
N ASP A 74 17.27 9.11 3.05
CA ASP A 74 18.49 9.14 2.25
C ASP A 74 19.18 10.48 2.51
N LYS A 75 20.20 10.44 3.37
CA LYS A 75 21.07 11.59 3.57
C LYS A 75 21.93 11.60 2.31
N PRO A 76 21.85 12.61 1.43
CA PRO A 76 22.72 12.66 0.27
C PRO A 76 24.16 12.52 0.80
N ALA A 77 24.85 11.48 0.34
CA ALA A 77 26.16 11.12 0.84
C ALA A 77 27.04 12.38 0.83
N ASN A 78 27.44 12.85 2.02
CA ASN A 78 28.26 14.04 2.12
C ASN A 78 29.64 13.69 1.54
N SER A 79 29.84 14.01 0.26
CA SER A 79 31.07 13.79 -0.51
C SER A 79 32.16 14.79 -0.09
N LYS A 80 32.49 14.81 1.20
CA LYS A 80 33.65 15.52 1.78
C LYS A 80 34.14 14.82 3.05
N ARG A 81 34.48 13.54 2.96
CA ARG A 81 35.54 13.01 3.82
C ARG A 81 36.85 13.19 3.08
N LYS A 82 37.46 14.38 3.20
CA LYS A 82 38.88 14.51 2.86
C LYS A 82 39.61 13.62 3.86
N LEU A 83 40.14 12.52 3.35
CA LEU A 83 41.10 11.69 4.08
C LEU A 83 42.38 12.54 4.12
N ASP A 84 42.61 13.25 5.23
CA ASP A 84 43.91 13.85 5.46
C ASP A 84 44.90 12.70 5.71
N LEU A 85 45.62 12.31 4.65
CA LEU A 85 46.87 11.59 4.79
C LEU A 85 47.95 12.62 5.11
N SER A 86 48.36 12.67 6.39
CA SER A 86 49.69 13.12 6.79
C SER A 86 50.60 11.91 6.97
#